data_AF-A0A0D0CMI6-F1
#
_entry.id   AF-A0A0D0CMI6-F1
#
_cell.length_a   1.000
_cell.length_b   1.000
_cell.length_c   1.000
_cell.angle_alpha   90.00
_cell.angle_beta   90.00
_cell.angle_gamma   90.00
#
_symmetry.space_group_name_H-M   'P 1'
#
loop_
_entity.id
_entity.type
_entity.pdbx_description
1 polymer ?
#
loop_
_entity_poly.entity_id
_entity_poly.type
_entity_poly.pdbx_seq_one_letter_code
_entity_poly.pdbx_strand_id
1 'polypeptide(L)'
;MSGQCTICISNLSDPVCIPCGHLYCSQCLSDYISSSSEDGYNSACPTCRAPFSFGSLTCLPKHVHRFITPSIRRVYLDTSGVQTLQEKLATSQTQITRLTQESERLMVFCEKYQNAAAVHAEGEAKANLEVERLTRLLRQQKSETAAARRSTSESTEAYDEMQKKLDELPEKSSRKRRKRASHTQDHSRVDDQSPDPIPSITPRRRVIRELPNRLQLISPPEKSSSRRVFVKRALSYDESSE
;
A
#
# COMPACT_ATOMS: atom_id res chain seq x y z
N MET A 1 41.45 -16.09 3.09
CA MET A 1 42.05 -17.19 2.31
C MET A 1 41.11 -17.50 1.16
N SER A 2 41.52 -17.16 -0.06
CA SER A 2 40.75 -17.42 -1.27
C SER A 2 40.64 -18.92 -1.48
N GLY A 3 39.43 -19.49 -1.38
CA GLY A 3 39.13 -20.89 -1.69
C GLY A 3 39.21 -21.24 -3.18
N GLN A 4 40.04 -20.50 -3.93
CA GLN A 4 40.18 -20.56 -5.38
C GLN A 4 41.62 -20.91 -5.75
N CYS A 5 41.77 -21.82 -6.71
CA CYS A 5 43.05 -22.22 -7.27
C CYS A 5 43.53 -21.14 -8.25
N THR A 6 44.75 -20.63 -8.11
CA THR A 6 45.26 -19.59 -9.02
C THR A 6 45.67 -20.13 -10.40
N ILE A 7 45.70 -21.45 -10.58
CA ILE A 7 46.03 -22.08 -11.87
C ILE A 7 44.78 -22.18 -12.75
N CYS A 8 43.68 -22.75 -12.24
CA CYS A 8 42.42 -22.91 -12.99
C CYS A 8 41.37 -21.82 -12.67
N ILE A 9 41.67 -20.89 -11.77
CA ILE A 9 40.82 -19.74 -11.39
C ILE A 9 39.42 -20.20 -10.91
N SER A 10 39.34 -21.42 -10.38
CA SER A 10 38.10 -22.07 -9.95
C SER A 10 38.18 -22.49 -8.50
N ASN A 11 37.06 -22.91 -7.92
CA ASN A 11 37.02 -23.46 -6.56
C ASN A 11 37.99 -24.66 -6.43
N LEU A 12 38.69 -24.75 -5.30
CA LEU A 12 39.66 -25.81 -5.04
C LEU A 12 38.99 -27.19 -5.03
N SER A 13 39.33 -28.03 -6.00
CA SER A 13 38.98 -29.45 -6.02
C SER A 13 40.17 -30.27 -5.49
N ASP A 14 39.98 -30.99 -4.40
CA ASP A 14 41.04 -31.78 -3.75
C ASP A 14 42.28 -30.91 -3.41
N PRO A 15 42.18 -30.01 -2.41
CA PRO A 15 43.17 -28.99 -2.16
C PRO A 15 44.49 -29.60 -1.67
N VAL A 16 45.59 -29.20 -2.31
CA VAL A 16 46.94 -29.51 -1.86
C VAL A 16 47.68 -28.23 -1.49
N CYS A 17 48.45 -28.30 -0.41
CA CYS A 17 49.27 -27.23 0.12
C CYS A 17 50.75 -27.57 -0.06
N ILE A 18 51.49 -26.64 -0.65
CA ILE A 18 52.95 -26.71 -0.81
C ILE A 18 53.65 -26.00 0.37
N PRO A 19 54.98 -26.14 0.57
CA PRO A 19 55.65 -25.67 1.80
C PRO A 19 55.50 -24.16 2.06
N CYS A 20 55.33 -23.34 1.02
CA CYS A 20 55.08 -21.91 1.15
C CYS A 20 53.65 -21.55 1.58
N GLY A 21 52.75 -22.53 1.78
CA GLY A 21 51.40 -22.31 2.29
C GLY A 21 50.33 -21.97 1.25
N HIS A 22 50.66 -21.96 -0.04
CA HIS A 22 49.67 -21.74 -1.11
C HIS A 22 48.93 -23.04 -1.45
N LEU A 23 47.65 -22.88 -1.84
CA LEU A 23 46.76 -24.01 -2.14
C LEU A 23 46.41 -24.05 -3.63
N TYR A 24 46.38 -25.26 -4.16
CA TYR A 24 46.01 -25.54 -5.55
C TYR A 24 45.15 -26.81 -5.62
N CYS A 25 44.48 -27.03 -6.76
CA CYS A 25 43.91 -28.34 -7.05
C CYS A 25 45.04 -29.36 -7.25
N SER A 26 44.87 -30.57 -6.73
CA SER A 26 45.84 -31.67 -6.88
C SER A 26 46.28 -31.89 -8.33
N GLN A 27 45.33 -31.92 -9.28
CA GLN A 27 45.61 -32.07 -10.71
C GLN A 27 46.37 -30.87 -11.27
N CYS A 28 45.89 -29.65 -11.02
CA CYS A 28 46.55 -28.44 -11.52
C CYS A 28 48.00 -28.32 -11.06
N LEU A 29 48.30 -28.67 -9.81
CA LEU A 29 49.67 -28.66 -9.31
C LEU A 29 50.52 -29.77 -9.97
N SER A 30 49.95 -30.96 -10.18
CA SER A 30 50.64 -32.08 -10.83
C SER A 30 51.01 -31.75 -12.28
N ASP A 31 50.09 -31.15 -13.04
CA ASP A 31 50.31 -30.74 -14.43
C ASP A 31 51.38 -29.63 -14.52
N TYR A 32 51.33 -28.68 -13.59
CA TYR A 32 52.34 -27.62 -13.50
C TYR A 32 53.73 -28.16 -13.19
N ILE A 33 53.86 -29.09 -12.24
CA ILE A 33 55.16 -29.70 -11.91
C ILE A 33 55.69 -30.53 -13.09
N SER A 34 54.81 -31.28 -13.75
CA SER A 34 55.18 -32.13 -14.89
C SER A 34 55.64 -31.32 -16.12
N SER A 35 55.16 -30.08 -16.26
CA SER A 35 55.54 -29.18 -17.36
C SER A 35 56.74 -28.27 -17.05
N SER A 36 57.07 -28.06 -15.77
CA SER A 36 58.09 -27.09 -15.34
C SER A 36 59.39 -27.68 -14.83
N SER A 37 59.43 -28.98 -14.50
CA SER A 37 60.61 -29.61 -13.89
C SER A 37 61.48 -30.33 -14.93
N GLU A 38 62.64 -29.73 -15.26
CA GLU A 38 63.68 -30.39 -16.08
C GLU A 38 64.41 -31.48 -15.26
N ASP A 39 64.63 -31.21 -13.97
CA ASP A 39 65.36 -32.10 -13.06
C ASP A 39 64.46 -33.11 -12.33
N GLY A 40 63.13 -33.07 -12.49
CA GLY A 40 62.20 -34.04 -11.89
C GLY A 40 62.05 -34.04 -10.36
N TYR A 41 62.75 -33.17 -9.61
CA TYR A 41 62.71 -33.14 -8.12
C TYR A 41 62.45 -31.76 -7.50
N ASN A 42 62.60 -30.68 -8.29
CA ASN A 42 62.49 -29.29 -7.84
C ASN A 42 61.48 -28.54 -8.71
N SER A 43 60.65 -27.69 -8.11
CA SER A 43 59.74 -26.78 -8.81
C SER A 43 59.57 -25.49 -8.01
N ALA A 44 58.99 -24.46 -8.64
CA ALA A 44 58.73 -23.17 -8.02
C ALA A 44 57.22 -22.94 -7.87
N CYS A 45 56.79 -22.37 -6.75
CA CYS A 45 55.39 -22.05 -6.50
C CYS A 45 54.79 -21.17 -7.62
N PRO A 46 53.64 -21.54 -8.21
CA PRO A 46 52.97 -20.73 -9.24
C PRO A 46 52.59 -19.31 -8.78
N THR A 47 52.34 -19.11 -7.48
CA THR A 47 51.87 -17.83 -6.93
C THR A 47 53.01 -16.92 -6.46
N CYS A 48 53.97 -17.45 -5.70
CA CYS A 48 55.04 -16.65 -5.10
C CYS A 48 56.45 -16.99 -5.58
N ARG A 49 56.58 -17.96 -6.50
CA ARG A 49 57.85 -18.44 -7.07
C ARG A 49 58.86 -18.99 -6.05
N ALA A 50 58.42 -19.21 -4.80
CA ALA A 50 59.25 -19.87 -3.79
C ALA A 50 59.64 -21.27 -4.28
N PRO A 51 60.93 -21.63 -4.26
CA PRO A 51 61.37 -22.97 -4.65
C PRO A 51 60.90 -24.00 -3.62
N PHE A 52 60.48 -25.17 -4.09
CA PHE A 52 60.17 -26.31 -3.24
C PHE A 52 60.62 -27.60 -3.92
N SER A 53 61.10 -28.54 -3.11
CA SER A 53 61.41 -29.91 -3.57
C SER A 53 60.24 -30.82 -3.25
N PHE A 54 59.87 -31.70 -4.19
CA PHE A 54 58.81 -32.71 -4.03
C PHE A 54 59.42 -34.12 -4.14
N GLY A 55 60.49 -34.36 -3.38
CA GLY A 55 61.18 -35.64 -3.37
C GLY A 55 60.26 -36.82 -3.02
N SER A 56 60.38 -37.89 -3.79
CA SER A 56 59.67 -39.15 -3.53
C SER A 56 60.27 -39.84 -2.30
N LEU A 57 59.43 -40.25 -1.35
CA LEU A 57 59.86 -41.02 -0.17
C LEU A 57 60.34 -42.44 -0.53
N THR A 58 60.30 -42.84 -1.80
CA THR A 58 60.69 -44.18 -2.28
C THR A 58 62.16 -44.51 -2.04
N CYS A 59 63.05 -43.51 -1.92
CA CYS A 59 64.46 -43.72 -1.63
C CYS A 59 64.77 -43.87 -0.12
N LEU A 60 63.75 -43.76 0.74
CA LEU A 60 63.90 -43.77 2.18
C LEU A 60 63.33 -45.05 2.80
N PRO A 61 63.98 -45.62 3.84
CA PRO A 61 63.42 -46.75 4.58
C PRO A 61 62.01 -46.49 5.10
N LYS A 62 61.09 -47.45 4.99
CA LYS A 62 59.67 -47.28 5.39
C LYS A 62 59.48 -46.77 6.82
N HIS A 63 60.37 -47.14 7.75
CA HIS A 63 60.28 -46.71 9.15
C HIS A 63 60.54 -45.20 9.33
N VAL A 64 61.25 -44.55 8.41
CA VAL A 64 61.48 -43.09 8.49
C VAL A 64 60.34 -42.27 7.88
N HIS A 65 59.48 -42.89 7.07
CA HIS A 65 58.37 -42.18 6.39
C HIS A 65 57.44 -41.47 7.37
N ARG A 66 57.23 -42.04 8.57
CA ARG A 66 56.38 -41.43 9.62
C ARG A 66 56.91 -40.09 10.14
N PHE A 67 58.22 -39.88 10.06
CA PHE A 67 58.87 -38.68 10.61
C PHE A 67 59.06 -37.59 9.55
N ILE A 68 58.67 -37.86 8.30
CA ILE A 68 58.83 -36.93 7.19
C ILE A 68 57.46 -36.44 6.77
N THR A 69 57.28 -35.13 6.81
CA THR A 69 56.10 -34.50 6.25
C THR A 69 56.33 -34.32 4.74
N PRO A 70 55.46 -34.84 3.87
CA PRO A 70 55.62 -34.65 2.44
C PRO A 70 55.50 -33.17 2.09
N SER A 71 56.25 -32.74 1.07
CA SER A 71 56.24 -31.32 0.65
C SER A 71 54.89 -30.88 0.10
N ILE A 72 54.17 -31.80 -0.56
CA ILE A 72 52.83 -31.58 -1.07
C ILE A 72 51.86 -32.32 -0.13
N ARG A 73 51.03 -31.57 0.60
CA ARG A 73 50.09 -32.10 1.59
C ARG A 73 48.65 -31.88 1.17
N ARG A 74 47.81 -32.90 1.28
CA ARG A 74 46.35 -32.74 1.13
C ARG A 74 45.78 -31.99 2.33
N VAL A 75 44.90 -31.04 2.09
CA VAL A 75 44.24 -30.22 3.12
C VAL A 75 42.73 -30.32 2.99
N TYR A 76 42.05 -30.57 4.10
CA TYR A 76 40.61 -30.50 4.18
C TYR A 76 40.17 -29.10 4.62
N LEU A 77 39.43 -28.41 3.76
CA LEU A 77 38.86 -27.09 4.04
C LEU A 77 37.39 -27.28 4.40
N ASP A 78 37.00 -26.94 5.62
CA ASP A 78 35.58 -26.91 5.99
C ASP A 78 34.93 -25.64 5.43
N THR A 79 34.18 -25.79 4.34
CA THR A 79 33.42 -24.70 3.72
C THR A 79 31.97 -24.65 4.17
N SER A 80 31.52 -25.58 5.03
CA SER A 80 30.11 -25.70 5.43
C SER A 80 29.60 -24.43 6.13
N GLY A 81 30.38 -23.91 7.09
CA GLY A 81 30.04 -22.69 7.81
C GLY A 81 29.86 -21.49 6.88
N VAL A 82 30.76 -21.32 5.91
CA VAL A 82 30.69 -20.22 4.93
C VAL A 82 29.48 -20.36 4.01
N GLN A 83 29.14 -21.58 3.57
CA GLN A 83 27.95 -21.83 2.74
C GLN A 83 26.66 -21.51 3.51
N THR A 84 26.54 -21.95 4.77
CA THR A 84 25.35 -21.62 5.58
C THR A 84 25.18 -20.11 5.79
N LEU A 85 26.29 -19.37 5.95
CA LEU A 85 26.25 -17.91 6.05
C LEU A 85 25.85 -17.26 4.72
N GLN A 86 26.33 -17.77 3.59
CA GLN A 86 25.93 -17.29 2.26
C GLN A 86 24.44 -17.52 2.00
N GLU A 87 23.89 -18.66 2.39
CA GLU A 87 22.44 -18.94 2.29
C GLU A 87 21.62 -18.00 3.18
N LYS A 88 22.04 -17.78 4.43
CA LYS A 88 21.41 -16.82 5.34
C LYS A 88 21.47 -15.40 4.78
N LEU A 89 22.61 -15.00 4.22
CA LEU A 89 22.76 -13.69 3.60
C LEU A 89 21.83 -13.55 2.40
N ALA A 90 21.77 -14.55 1.51
CA ALA A 90 20.87 -14.53 0.36
C ALA A 90 19.40 -14.47 0.77
N THR A 91 18.99 -15.24 1.78
CA THR A 91 17.62 -15.23 2.29
C THR A 91 17.28 -13.88 2.94
N SER A 92 18.14 -13.32 3.78
CA SER A 92 17.95 -11.97 4.33
C SER A 92 17.90 -10.90 3.23
N GLN A 93 18.77 -10.98 2.21
CA GLN A 93 18.78 -10.05 1.09
C GLN A 93 17.44 -10.07 0.34
N THR A 94 16.89 -11.25 0.05
CA THR A 94 15.58 -11.39 -0.63
C THR A 94 14.42 -10.90 0.23
N GLN A 95 14.48 -11.06 1.55
CA GLN A 95 13.47 -10.52 2.46
C GLN A 95 13.49 -8.99 2.47
N ILE A 96 14.68 -8.38 2.51
CA ILE A 96 14.84 -6.93 2.47
C ILE A 96 14.27 -6.38 1.16
N THR A 97 14.65 -6.95 0.00
CA THR A 97 14.14 -6.46 -1.28
C THR A 97 12.62 -6.58 -1.39
N ARG A 98 12.05 -7.68 -0.89
CA ARG A 98 10.60 -7.86 -0.83
C ARG A 98 9.92 -6.80 0.04
N LEU A 99 10.41 -6.60 1.27
CA LEU A 99 9.82 -5.65 2.21
C LEU A 99 9.94 -4.21 1.71
N THR A 100 11.06 -3.84 1.11
CA THR A 100 11.25 -2.53 0.49
C THR A 100 10.23 -2.32 -0.63
N GLN A 101 10.08 -3.29 -1.52
CA GLN A 101 9.09 -3.21 -2.61
C GLN A 101 7.64 -3.12 -2.09
N GLU A 102 7.32 -3.84 -1.02
CA GLU A 102 5.99 -3.81 -0.40
C GLU A 102 5.72 -2.47 0.29
N SER A 103 6.73 -1.92 1.00
CA SER A 103 6.65 -0.60 1.60
C SER A 103 6.47 0.50 0.56
N GLU A 104 7.26 0.48 -0.53
CA GLU A 104 7.12 1.43 -1.65
C GLU A 104 5.71 1.39 -2.26
N ARG A 105 5.18 0.19 -2.51
CA ARG A 105 3.81 0.02 -3.01
C ARG A 105 2.80 0.62 -2.05
N LEU A 106 2.92 0.33 -0.76
CA LEU A 106 2.01 0.84 0.26
C LEU A 106 2.05 2.38 0.32
N MET A 107 3.24 2.97 0.24
CA MET A 107 3.42 4.43 0.23
C MET A 107 2.68 5.09 -0.94
N VAL A 108 2.80 4.52 -2.15
CA VAL A 108 2.07 5.01 -3.34
C VAL A 108 0.56 4.94 -3.13
N PHE A 109 0.05 3.88 -2.51
CA PHE A 109 -1.38 3.79 -2.19
C PHE A 109 -1.79 4.83 -1.15
N CYS A 110 -1.03 4.98 -0.07
CA CYS A 110 -1.29 5.97 0.96
C CYS A 110 -1.34 7.39 0.38
N GLU A 111 -0.40 7.76 -0.48
CA GLU A 111 -0.39 9.06 -1.16
C GLU A 111 -1.64 9.27 -2.01
N LYS A 112 -2.05 8.27 -2.81
CA LYS A 112 -3.28 8.34 -3.60
C LYS A 112 -4.51 8.56 -2.73
N TYR A 113 -4.63 7.82 -1.62
CA TYR A 113 -5.76 7.98 -0.69
C TYR A 113 -5.75 9.33 0.02
N GLN A 114 -4.58 9.81 0.43
CA GLN A 114 -4.43 11.14 1.05
C GLN A 114 -4.83 12.24 0.08
N ASN A 115 -4.39 12.18 -1.17
CA ASN A 115 -4.75 13.15 -2.20
C ASN A 115 -6.25 13.15 -2.49
N ALA A 116 -6.87 11.96 -2.62
CA ALA A 116 -8.31 11.85 -2.80
C ALA A 116 -9.08 12.45 -1.61
N ALA A 117 -8.66 12.15 -0.39
CA ALA A 117 -9.27 12.69 0.82
C ALA A 117 -9.13 14.22 0.90
N ALA A 118 -7.97 14.77 0.52
CA ALA A 118 -7.74 16.22 0.48
C ALA A 118 -8.69 16.93 -0.50
N VAL A 119 -8.85 16.40 -1.72
CA VAL A 119 -9.79 16.96 -2.72
C VAL A 119 -11.23 16.94 -2.19
N HIS A 120 -11.64 15.84 -1.54
CA HIS A 120 -12.97 15.76 -0.94
C HIS A 120 -13.15 16.77 0.20
N ALA A 121 -12.16 16.92 1.08
CA ALA A 121 -12.19 17.87 2.18
C ALA A 121 -12.27 19.32 1.67
N GLU A 122 -11.51 19.68 0.64
CA GLU A 122 -11.59 21.00 0.00
C GLU A 122 -12.95 21.27 -0.63
N GLY A 123 -13.52 20.26 -1.30
CA GLY A 123 -14.86 20.34 -1.89
C GLY A 123 -15.94 20.58 -0.84
N GLU A 124 -15.87 19.87 0.29
CA GLU A 124 -16.78 20.05 1.41
C GLU A 124 -16.63 21.45 2.05
N ALA A 125 -15.39 21.91 2.26
CA ALA A 125 -15.13 23.25 2.80
C ALA A 125 -15.72 24.35 1.91
N LYS A 126 -15.54 24.26 0.59
CA LYS A 126 -16.13 25.20 -0.38
C LYS A 126 -17.65 25.17 -0.35
N ALA A 127 -18.25 23.98 -0.30
CA ALA A 127 -19.70 23.84 -0.21
C ALA A 127 -20.25 24.43 1.10
N ASN A 128 -19.55 24.22 2.23
CA ASN A 128 -19.93 24.78 3.52
C ASN A 128 -19.88 26.32 3.53
N LEU A 129 -18.85 26.91 2.93
CA LEU A 129 -18.76 28.37 2.76
C LEU A 129 -19.93 28.92 1.93
N GLU A 130 -20.30 28.22 0.85
CA GLU A 130 -21.42 28.63 -0.01
C GLU A 130 -22.77 28.49 0.72
N VAL A 131 -22.97 27.42 1.47
CA VAL A 131 -24.15 27.24 2.33
C VAL A 131 -24.24 28.38 3.35
N GLU A 132 -23.13 28.77 3.97
CA GLU A 132 -23.10 29.88 4.92
C GLU A 132 -23.46 31.21 4.23
N ARG A 133 -22.91 31.48 3.04
CA ARG A 133 -23.22 32.66 2.23
C ARG A 133 -24.69 32.73 1.87
N LEU A 134 -25.25 31.64 1.33
CA LEU A 134 -26.67 31.54 0.96
C LEU A 134 -27.58 31.68 2.19
N THR A 135 -27.18 31.12 3.33
CA THR A 135 -27.94 31.25 4.58
C THR A 135 -28.02 32.71 5.04
N ARG A 136 -26.92 33.48 4.91
CA ARG A 136 -26.93 34.92 5.22
C ARG A 136 -27.86 35.70 4.28
N LEU A 137 -27.79 35.46 2.98
CA LEU A 137 -28.66 36.11 2.00
C LEU A 137 -30.15 35.79 2.23
N LEU A 138 -30.48 34.54 2.51
CA LEU A 138 -31.85 34.14 2.84
C LEU A 138 -32.36 34.84 4.09
N ARG A 139 -31.53 35.03 5.12
CA ARG A 139 -31.92 35.80 6.32
C ARG A 139 -32.22 37.26 5.97
N GLN A 140 -31.39 37.88 5.14
CA GLN A 140 -31.57 39.26 4.70
C GLN A 140 -32.88 39.41 3.89
N GLN A 141 -33.08 38.59 2.86
CA GLN A 141 -34.32 38.62 2.07
C GLN A 141 -35.56 38.35 2.93
N LYS A 142 -35.49 37.45 3.92
CA LYS A 142 -36.59 37.23 4.86
C LYS A 142 -36.89 38.49 5.69
N SER A 143 -35.89 39.22 6.15
CA SER A 143 -36.12 40.49 6.85
C SER A 143 -36.70 41.58 5.95
N GLU A 144 -36.21 41.70 4.71
CA GLU A 144 -36.68 42.70 3.74
C GLU A 144 -38.13 42.42 3.32
N THR A 145 -38.46 41.17 2.99
CA THR A 145 -39.83 40.76 2.67
C THR A 145 -40.77 40.91 3.87
N ALA A 146 -40.32 40.62 5.08
CA ALA A 146 -41.10 40.88 6.30
C ALA A 146 -41.36 42.37 6.52
N ALA A 147 -40.37 43.24 6.30
CA ALA A 147 -40.53 44.69 6.39
C ALA A 147 -41.49 45.23 5.32
N ALA A 148 -41.32 44.82 4.06
CA ALA A 148 -42.22 45.18 2.97
C ALA A 148 -43.67 44.73 3.27
N ARG A 149 -43.86 43.51 3.78
CA ARG A 149 -45.19 43.01 4.20
C ARG A 149 -45.82 43.87 5.30
N ARG A 150 -45.03 44.36 6.27
CA ARG A 150 -45.53 45.29 7.31
C ARG A 150 -45.97 46.62 6.69
N SER A 151 -45.14 47.24 5.86
CA SER A 151 -45.48 48.50 5.19
C SER A 151 -46.68 48.39 4.25
N THR A 152 -46.85 47.24 3.57
CA THR A 152 -48.06 46.99 2.77
C THR A 152 -49.30 46.83 3.65
N SER A 153 -49.21 46.11 4.79
CA SER A 153 -50.33 45.97 5.75
C SER A 153 -50.78 47.34 6.27
N GLU A 154 -49.81 48.16 6.70
CA GLU A 154 -50.07 49.53 7.18
C GLU A 154 -50.75 50.40 6.10
N SER A 155 -50.28 50.29 4.85
CA SER A 155 -50.86 51.02 3.71
C SER A 155 -52.28 50.54 3.36
N THR A 156 -52.53 49.23 3.39
CA THR A 156 -53.87 48.67 3.14
C THR A 156 -54.86 49.06 4.24
N GLU A 157 -54.43 49.01 5.51
CA GLU A 157 -55.26 49.44 6.65
C GLU A 157 -55.60 50.93 6.55
N ALA A 158 -54.63 51.78 6.17
CA ALA A 158 -54.86 53.21 5.96
C ALA A 158 -55.82 53.49 4.80
N TYR A 159 -55.74 52.73 3.70
CA TYR A 159 -56.66 52.84 2.57
C TYR A 159 -58.08 52.43 2.96
N ASP A 160 -58.23 51.31 3.68
CA ASP A 160 -59.52 50.83 4.17
C ASP A 160 -60.17 51.82 5.15
N GLU A 161 -59.38 52.46 6.03
CA GLU A 161 -59.86 53.50 6.92
C GLU A 161 -60.30 54.77 6.15
N MET A 162 -59.54 55.16 5.12
CA MET A 162 -59.92 56.28 4.25
C MET A 162 -61.20 55.99 3.46
N GLN A 163 -61.36 54.75 2.96
CA GLN A 163 -62.55 54.30 2.26
C GLN A 163 -63.79 54.35 3.15
N LYS A 164 -63.69 53.87 4.41
CA LYS A 164 -64.77 54.01 5.40
C LYS A 164 -65.18 55.47 5.62
N LYS A 165 -64.21 56.38 5.74
CA LYS A 165 -64.47 57.82 5.87
C LYS A 165 -65.18 58.40 4.65
N LEU A 166 -64.92 57.87 3.45
CA LEU A 166 -65.60 58.27 2.22
C LEU A 166 -67.06 57.78 2.20
N ASP A 167 -67.30 56.54 2.63
CA ASP A 167 -68.63 55.93 2.70
C ASP A 167 -69.53 56.55 3.79
N GLU A 168 -68.94 57.12 4.85
CA GLU A 168 -69.65 57.84 5.93
C GLU A 168 -70.07 59.28 5.56
N LEU A 169 -69.67 59.80 4.39
CA LEU A 169 -70.13 61.12 3.92
C LEU A 169 -71.60 61.06 3.44
N PRO A 170 -72.48 61.94 3.93
CA PRO A 170 -73.92 61.86 3.65
C PRO A 170 -74.22 62.14 2.18
N GLU A 171 -74.88 61.18 1.51
CA GLU A 171 -75.35 61.28 0.12
C GLU A 171 -76.22 62.55 -0.07
N LYS A 172 -75.67 63.54 -0.79
CA LYS A 172 -76.46 64.64 -1.32
C LYS A 172 -76.73 64.44 -2.80
N SER A 173 -77.91 63.86 -3.02
CA SER A 173 -78.84 64.04 -4.14
C SER A 173 -78.71 63.16 -5.40
N SER A 174 -79.75 62.32 -5.52
CA SER A 174 -80.72 62.30 -6.63
C SER A 174 -80.56 61.28 -7.78
N ARG A 175 -81.50 60.31 -7.71
CA ARG A 175 -82.38 59.80 -8.79
C ARG A 175 -81.70 59.08 -9.98
N LYS A 176 -82.08 57.82 -10.23
CA LYS A 176 -83.24 57.37 -11.04
C LYS A 176 -83.06 55.89 -11.43
N ARG A 177 -84.10 55.07 -11.21
CA ARG A 177 -84.21 53.65 -11.60
C ARG A 177 -83.75 53.39 -13.05
N ARG A 178 -83.01 52.28 -13.26
CA ARG A 178 -83.27 51.36 -14.38
C ARG A 178 -83.13 49.91 -13.90
N LYS A 179 -84.20 49.13 -14.10
CA LYS A 179 -84.16 47.66 -14.06
C LYS A 179 -83.30 47.17 -15.23
N ARG A 180 -82.38 46.23 -15.00
CA ARG A 180 -81.92 45.31 -16.05
C ARG A 180 -81.69 43.93 -15.45
N ALA A 181 -82.08 42.93 -16.24
CA ALA A 181 -82.25 41.54 -15.88
C ALA A 181 -80.93 40.80 -15.64
N SER A 182 -81.07 39.67 -14.96
CA SER A 182 -80.10 38.61 -14.72
C SER A 182 -79.23 38.25 -15.95
N HIS A 183 -77.93 38.08 -15.72
CA HIS A 183 -77.20 36.99 -16.37
C HIS A 183 -76.15 36.45 -15.39
N THR A 184 -76.32 35.18 -15.05
CA THR A 184 -75.35 34.33 -14.38
C THR A 184 -74.17 34.08 -15.32
N GLN A 185 -72.97 34.45 -14.92
CA GLN A 185 -71.75 33.78 -15.37
C GLN A 185 -70.84 33.60 -14.15
N ASP A 186 -70.94 32.38 -13.65
CA ASP A 186 -69.91 31.63 -12.94
C ASP A 186 -68.55 31.83 -13.62
N HIS A 187 -67.58 32.43 -12.93
CA HIS A 187 -66.16 32.28 -13.24
C HIS A 187 -65.30 32.59 -12.00
N SER A 188 -64.70 31.52 -11.49
CA SER A 188 -63.38 31.49 -10.85
C SER A 188 -63.27 32.05 -9.43
N ARG A 189 -63.66 31.20 -8.50
CA ARG A 189 -62.98 30.97 -7.22
C ARG A 189 -61.46 31.03 -7.44
N VAL A 190 -60.81 32.11 -7.01
CA VAL A 190 -59.35 32.16 -6.93
C VAL A 190 -58.99 31.35 -5.71
N ASP A 191 -58.25 30.26 -5.94
CA ASP A 191 -57.85 29.27 -4.97
C ASP A 191 -57.36 29.87 -3.65
N ASP A 192 -58.06 29.53 -2.58
CA ASP A 192 -57.47 29.37 -1.25
C ASP A 192 -56.55 28.15 -1.30
N GLN A 193 -55.41 28.30 -1.98
CA GLN A 193 -54.29 27.41 -1.81
C GLN A 193 -53.62 27.82 -0.51
N SER A 194 -54.05 27.14 0.55
CA SER A 194 -53.20 26.79 1.69
C SER A 194 -51.73 26.79 1.24
N PRO A 195 -50.82 27.53 1.92
CA PRO A 195 -49.42 27.48 1.55
C PRO A 195 -49.00 26.01 1.57
N ASP A 196 -48.47 25.51 0.44
CA ASP A 196 -47.97 24.16 0.33
C ASP A 196 -47.15 23.83 1.59
N PRO A 197 -47.34 22.65 2.21
CA PRO A 197 -46.48 22.25 3.30
C PRO A 197 -45.05 22.28 2.75
N ILE A 198 -44.24 23.17 3.32
CA ILE A 198 -42.80 23.26 3.06
C ILE A 198 -42.29 21.83 3.02
N PRO A 199 -41.62 21.37 1.93
CA PRO A 199 -41.08 20.04 1.91
C PRO A 199 -40.14 19.96 3.10
N SER A 200 -40.52 19.15 4.09
CA SER A 200 -39.72 18.92 5.27
C SER A 200 -38.32 18.57 4.77
N ILE A 201 -37.35 19.41 5.10
CA ILE A 201 -35.95 19.03 5.01
C ILE A 201 -35.81 17.95 6.07
N THR A 202 -36.17 16.73 5.71
CA THR A 202 -35.65 15.56 6.40
C THR A 202 -34.14 15.74 6.36
N PRO A 203 -33.43 15.60 7.49
CA PRO A 203 -31.98 15.51 7.41
C PRO A 203 -31.73 14.38 6.41
N ARG A 204 -31.13 14.71 5.25
CA ARG A 204 -30.67 13.69 4.31
C ARG A 204 -29.87 12.74 5.18
N ARG A 205 -30.42 11.55 5.40
CA ARG A 205 -29.75 10.45 6.08
C ARG A 205 -28.37 10.44 5.46
N ARG A 206 -27.30 10.63 6.26
CA ARG A 206 -25.94 10.49 5.78
C ARG A 206 -25.94 9.19 4.99
N VAL A 207 -25.85 9.28 3.67
CA VAL A 207 -25.48 8.13 2.88
C VAL A 207 -24.00 8.01 3.19
N ILE A 208 -23.71 7.36 4.31
CA ILE A 208 -22.44 6.68 4.49
C ILE A 208 -22.45 5.71 3.32
N ARG A 209 -21.79 6.08 2.22
CA ARG A 209 -21.34 5.07 1.29
C ARG A 209 -20.44 4.20 2.14
N GLU A 210 -20.95 3.03 2.50
CA GLU A 210 -20.16 1.94 3.06
C GLU A 210 -18.86 1.92 2.26
N LEU A 211 -17.75 2.28 2.92
CA LEU A 211 -16.43 2.03 2.36
C LEU A 211 -16.42 0.55 1.99
N PRO A 212 -15.98 0.19 0.78
CA PRO A 212 -15.92 -1.22 0.38
C PRO A 212 -15.20 -1.98 1.49
N ASN A 213 -15.90 -2.99 1.99
CA ASN A 213 -15.59 -3.76 3.18
C ASN A 213 -14.08 -4.07 3.22
N ARG A 214 -13.41 -3.71 4.32
CA ARG A 214 -11.95 -3.84 4.52
C ARG A 214 -11.45 -5.30 4.41
N LEU A 215 -12.35 -6.26 4.21
CA LEU A 215 -12.11 -7.68 4.04
C LEU A 215 -11.98 -8.14 2.57
N GLN A 216 -12.17 -7.27 1.56
CA GLN A 216 -12.09 -7.69 0.14
C GLN A 216 -10.79 -7.33 -0.60
N LEU A 217 -9.87 -6.57 0.00
CA LEU A 217 -8.61 -6.16 -0.65
C LEU A 217 -7.37 -6.96 -0.21
N ILE A 218 -7.57 -8.05 0.55
CA ILE A 218 -6.51 -9.01 0.86
C ILE A 218 -7.05 -10.41 0.55
N SER A 219 -7.23 -10.73 -0.73
CA SER A 219 -7.17 -12.12 -1.17
C SER A 219 -5.69 -12.52 -1.22
N PRO A 220 -5.21 -13.47 -0.40
CA PRO A 220 -3.88 -14.03 -0.58
C PRO A 220 -3.80 -14.72 -1.95
N PRO A 221 -2.64 -14.73 -2.62
CA PRO A 221 -2.51 -15.41 -3.91
C PRO A 221 -2.85 -16.90 -3.74
N GLU A 222 -3.73 -17.37 -4.63
CA GLU A 222 -4.20 -18.76 -4.68
C GLU A 222 -3.00 -19.72 -4.70
N LYS A 223 -2.97 -20.64 -3.73
CA LYS A 223 -2.03 -21.76 -3.75
C LYS A 223 -2.44 -22.68 -4.89
N SER A 224 -1.65 -22.68 -5.96
CA SER A 224 -1.72 -23.69 -7.02
C SER A 224 -1.67 -25.09 -6.38
N SER A 225 -2.74 -25.84 -6.61
CA SER A 225 -2.93 -27.21 -6.15
C SER A 225 -1.81 -28.10 -6.68
N SER A 226 -0.93 -28.58 -5.79
CA SER A 226 -0.11 -29.76 -6.06
C SER A 226 -0.49 -30.82 -5.03
N ARG A 227 -1.24 -31.82 -5.51
CA ARG A 227 -1.67 -33.00 -4.77
C ARG A 227 -0.50 -33.60 -3.98
N ARG A 228 -0.64 -33.71 -2.66
CA ARG A 228 0.07 -34.71 -1.86
C ARG A 228 -0.94 -35.49 -1.06
N VAL A 229 -1.01 -36.77 -1.41
CA VAL A 229 -1.72 -37.82 -0.68
C VAL A 229 -1.18 -37.87 0.74
N PHE A 230 -2.03 -37.62 1.74
CA PHE A 230 -1.68 -37.84 3.15
C PHE A 230 -2.32 -39.14 3.63
N VAL A 231 -1.44 -40.09 3.93
CA VAL A 231 -1.73 -41.35 4.61
C VAL A 231 -2.21 -41.02 6.03
N LYS A 232 -3.39 -41.54 6.40
CA LYS A 232 -3.90 -41.48 7.77
C LYS A 232 -2.97 -42.29 8.68
N ARG A 233 -2.40 -41.66 9.71
CA ARG A 233 -1.85 -42.36 10.88
C ARG A 233 -2.61 -41.88 12.11
N ALA A 234 -3.42 -42.77 12.65
CA ALA A 234 -4.13 -42.60 13.90
C ALA A 234 -3.12 -42.61 15.07
N LEU A 235 -3.30 -41.69 16.02
CA LEU A 235 -2.80 -41.84 17.37
C LEU A 235 -3.95 -41.47 18.32
N SER A 236 -4.57 -42.52 18.83
CA SER A 236 -5.30 -42.59 20.10
C SER A 236 -4.35 -42.37 21.27
N TYR A 237 -4.76 -41.64 22.31
CA TYR A 237 -4.36 -41.77 23.73
C TYR A 237 -5.23 -40.76 24.51
N ASP A 238 -6.39 -41.20 25.00
CA ASP A 238 -6.68 -41.68 26.38
C ASP A 238 -6.72 -40.57 27.43
N GLU A 239 -7.95 -40.12 27.71
CA GLU A 239 -8.38 -39.56 28.98
C GLU A 239 -8.42 -40.69 30.02
N SER A 240 -7.73 -40.51 31.14
CA SER A 240 -8.12 -41.12 32.41
C SER A 240 -7.64 -40.26 33.56
N SER A 241 -8.62 -39.95 34.40
CA SER A 241 -8.64 -39.17 35.63
C SER A 241 -7.64 -39.61 36.69
N GLU A 242 -7.12 -38.65 37.45
CA GLU A 242 -7.25 -38.50 38.92
C GLU A 242 -6.59 -37.19 39.38
#